data_AF-A0A258BH82-F1
#
_entry.id   AF-A0A258BH82-F1
#
_cell.length_a   1.000
_cell.length_b   1.000
_cell.length_c   1.000
_cell.angle_alpha   90.00
_cell.angle_beta   90.00
_cell.angle_gamma   90.00
#
_symmetry.space_group_name_H-M   'P 1'
#
loop_
_entity.id
_entity.type
_entity.pdbx_description
1 polymer ?
#
loop_
_entity_poly.entity_id
_entity_poly.type
_entity_poly.pdbx_seq_one_letter_code
_entity_poly.pdbx_strand_id
1 'polypeptide(L)'
;MANMTANRLTVSEDFRGRGFAIAAEDASGLAALDAACDALRQGTLDLAIVAAADFATETVTASHMTARPADLAAALVLKRRKDAETAGDPILGTVTDIDWTAASSPPTPGLIQAAYGSAPVADALFGLAARLALAARGLAPAATETIAAPCLADPVPSFSVSASTASATITPAPVRPSPDMLRPTPHLFWAAAASRATLAKKLAAGKPGGTGKHRIALLAPDADKLRALSDTAAAALTADTAPEGDGIFYGAGDPEGELAFAFTGSAASYPRMGRGLLAAFPEVASSLSAIPAAQAMTPLLAKSSLTEFEQLCAVSLLTQAHTILLRDVLGLQPSAALGLSLGESNA
;
A
#
# COMPACT_ATOMS: atom_id res chain seq x y z
N MET A 1 21.35 -30.28 -4.63
CA MET A 1 21.57 -30.13 -3.18
C MET A 1 20.63 -29.05 -2.63
N ALA A 2 19.46 -29.42 -2.11
CA ALA A 2 18.50 -28.45 -1.59
C ALA A 2 19.05 -27.65 -0.40
N ASN A 3 19.90 -28.25 0.44
CA ASN A 3 20.42 -27.58 1.63
C ASN A 3 21.45 -26.46 1.35
N MET A 4 22.05 -26.44 0.15
CA MET A 4 23.04 -25.41 -0.19
C MET A 4 22.42 -24.02 -0.31
N THR A 5 21.14 -23.89 -0.70
CA THR A 5 20.48 -22.58 -0.82
C THR A 5 20.29 -21.95 0.55
N ALA A 6 19.80 -22.72 1.53
CA ALA A 6 19.67 -22.26 2.91
C ALA A 6 21.02 -21.87 3.52
N ASN A 7 22.07 -22.68 3.31
CA ASN A 7 23.41 -22.38 3.83
C ASN A 7 24.06 -21.16 3.17
N ARG A 8 23.75 -20.87 1.90
CA ARG A 8 24.25 -19.66 1.24
C ARG A 8 23.66 -18.40 1.84
N LEU A 9 22.38 -18.42 2.22
CA LEU A 9 21.73 -17.31 2.91
C LEU A 9 22.32 -17.08 4.31
N THR A 10 22.60 -18.15 5.05
CA THR A 10 23.20 -17.99 6.39
C THR A 10 24.64 -17.47 6.32
N VAL A 11 25.43 -17.95 5.36
CA VAL A 11 26.83 -17.51 5.18
C VAL A 11 26.92 -16.08 4.65
N SER A 12 26.02 -15.63 3.77
CA SER A 12 26.13 -14.30 3.15
C SER A 12 26.01 -13.15 4.16
N GLU A 13 25.18 -13.32 5.19
CA GLU A 13 24.88 -12.29 6.19
C GLU A 13 25.39 -12.62 7.62
N ASP A 14 26.26 -13.64 7.76
CA ASP A 14 26.72 -14.17 9.07
C ASP A 14 25.57 -14.54 10.04
N PHE A 15 24.46 -15.10 9.51
CA PHE A 15 23.38 -15.59 10.37
C PHE A 15 23.84 -16.85 11.12
N ARG A 16 23.88 -16.77 12.44
CA ARG A 16 24.34 -17.86 13.33
C ARG A 16 23.26 -18.87 13.71
N GLY A 17 22.07 -18.71 13.14
CA GLY A 17 20.94 -19.62 13.30
C GLY A 17 21.09 -20.89 12.46
N ARG A 18 20.15 -21.82 12.64
CA ARG A 18 20.07 -23.06 11.83
C ARG A 18 19.62 -22.71 10.41
N GLY A 19 20.33 -23.22 9.40
CA GLY A 19 19.92 -23.18 7.99
C GLY A 19 19.62 -24.59 7.48
N PHE A 20 18.39 -24.83 7.02
CA PHE A 20 18.03 -26.10 6.39
C PHE A 20 16.91 -25.97 5.35
N ALA A 21 16.80 -26.96 4.45
CA ALA A 21 15.69 -27.08 3.52
C ALA A 21 14.66 -28.11 4.00
N ILE A 22 13.37 -27.85 3.77
CA ILE A 22 12.26 -28.78 4.02
C ILE A 22 11.63 -29.17 2.68
N ALA A 23 11.34 -30.45 2.50
CA ALA A 23 10.62 -30.97 1.33
C ALA A 23 9.32 -31.63 1.81
N ALA A 24 8.20 -31.01 1.45
CA ALA A 24 6.84 -31.46 1.75
C ALA A 24 5.91 -31.15 0.55
N GLU A 25 6.40 -31.39 -0.67
CA GLU A 25 5.69 -31.10 -1.92
C GLU A 25 5.18 -29.63 -1.96
N ASP A 26 3.91 -29.41 -2.28
CA ASP A 26 3.29 -28.08 -2.32
C ASP A 26 3.15 -27.41 -0.94
N ALA A 27 3.24 -28.19 0.15
CA ALA A 27 3.22 -27.70 1.52
C ALA A 27 4.61 -27.26 2.03
N SER A 28 5.68 -27.40 1.24
CA SER A 28 7.07 -27.08 1.66
C SER A 28 7.21 -25.68 2.27
N GLY A 29 6.58 -24.67 1.66
CA GLY A 29 6.62 -23.29 2.17
C GLY A 29 5.91 -23.12 3.52
N LEU A 30 4.77 -23.79 3.72
CA LEU A 30 4.02 -23.75 4.98
C LEU A 30 4.71 -24.59 6.07
N ALA A 31 5.35 -25.70 5.69
CA ALA A 31 6.19 -26.49 6.57
C ALA A 31 7.37 -25.67 7.15
N ALA A 32 8.03 -24.90 6.28
CA ALA A 32 9.11 -24.02 6.69
C ALA A 32 8.61 -22.86 7.57
N LEU A 33 7.43 -22.32 7.25
CA LEU A 33 6.77 -21.29 8.07
C LEU A 33 6.48 -21.80 9.48
N ASP A 34 5.93 -23.01 9.60
CA ASP A 34 5.58 -23.62 10.88
C ASP A 34 6.81 -23.88 11.76
N ALA A 35 7.83 -24.53 11.18
CA ALA A 35 9.09 -24.77 11.87
C ALA A 35 9.76 -23.46 12.36
N ALA A 36 9.68 -22.39 11.56
CA ALA A 36 10.19 -21.07 11.95
C ALA A 36 9.38 -20.44 13.09
N CYS A 37 8.05 -20.49 13.01
CA CYS A 37 7.15 -20.02 14.06
C CYS A 37 7.43 -20.72 15.38
N ASP A 38 7.59 -22.04 15.37
CA ASP A 38 7.91 -22.83 16.56
C ASP A 38 9.28 -22.48 17.14
N ALA A 39 10.31 -22.35 16.30
CA ALA A 39 11.64 -21.95 16.73
C ALA A 39 11.66 -20.55 17.39
N LEU A 40 10.89 -19.61 16.85
CA LEU A 40 10.71 -18.26 17.41
C LEU A 40 9.90 -18.29 18.72
N ARG A 41 8.82 -19.07 18.81
CA ARG A 41 8.01 -19.24 20.03
C ARG A 41 8.83 -19.83 21.18
N GLN A 42 9.67 -20.82 20.88
CA GLN A 42 10.55 -21.48 21.85
C GLN A 42 11.76 -20.62 22.25
N GLY A 43 12.00 -19.48 21.58
CA GLY A 43 13.16 -18.63 21.86
C GLY A 43 14.48 -19.17 21.31
N THR A 44 14.45 -20.22 20.50
CA THR A 44 15.66 -20.81 19.90
C THR A 44 16.23 -19.95 18.75
N LEU A 45 15.37 -19.15 18.13
CA LEU A 45 15.72 -18.10 17.17
C LEU A 45 15.08 -16.78 17.62
N ASP A 46 15.68 -15.65 17.25
CA ASP A 46 15.15 -14.29 17.40
C ASP A 46 14.67 -13.69 16.07
N LEU A 47 15.21 -14.21 14.97
CA LEU A 47 14.79 -13.95 13.60
C LEU A 47 14.79 -15.26 12.80
N ALA A 48 13.81 -15.41 11.91
CA ALA A 48 13.78 -16.51 10.95
C ALA A 48 13.53 -15.99 9.53
N ILE A 49 14.23 -16.53 8.55
CA ILE A 49 13.97 -16.30 7.12
C ILE A 49 13.33 -17.57 6.57
N VAL A 50 12.09 -17.45 6.10
CA VAL A 50 11.35 -18.53 5.46
C VAL A 50 11.29 -18.21 3.98
N ALA A 51 11.86 -19.07 3.15
CA ALA A 51 11.91 -18.87 1.71
C ALA A 51 11.48 -20.13 0.96
N ALA A 52 10.86 -19.93 -0.19
CA ALA A 52 10.49 -20.97 -1.15
C ALA A 52 10.79 -20.46 -2.55
N ALA A 53 11.31 -21.34 -3.40
CA ALA A 53 11.55 -21.06 -4.80
C ALA A 53 11.23 -22.33 -5.61
N ASP A 54 10.54 -22.15 -6.73
CA ASP A 54 10.12 -23.23 -7.62
C ASP A 54 10.22 -22.72 -9.06
N PHE A 55 10.95 -23.46 -9.90
CA PHE A 55 11.22 -23.13 -11.30
C PHE A 55 10.37 -24.03 -12.20
N ALA A 56 9.06 -23.89 -12.12
CA ALA A 56 8.12 -24.82 -12.75
C ALA A 56 8.04 -24.67 -14.28
N THR A 57 8.72 -23.67 -14.86
CA THR A 57 8.85 -23.54 -16.33
C THR A 57 9.83 -24.55 -16.95
N GLU A 58 10.59 -25.30 -16.14
CA GLU A 58 11.43 -26.39 -16.62
C GLU A 58 10.58 -27.42 -17.38
N THR A 59 11.11 -27.94 -18.49
CA THR A 59 10.34 -28.70 -19.48
C THR A 59 9.62 -29.92 -18.89
N VAL A 60 10.26 -30.65 -17.98
CA VAL A 60 9.67 -31.84 -17.34
C VAL A 60 8.50 -31.42 -16.46
N THR A 61 8.70 -30.46 -15.56
CA THR A 61 7.64 -29.97 -14.66
C THR A 61 6.48 -29.39 -15.44
N ALA A 62 6.75 -28.50 -16.40
CA ALA A 62 5.74 -27.85 -17.22
C ALA A 62 4.88 -28.86 -18.00
N SER A 63 5.45 -29.99 -18.44
CA SER A 63 4.72 -31.03 -19.19
C SER A 63 3.68 -31.79 -18.36
N HIS A 64 3.77 -31.72 -17.03
CA HIS A 64 2.86 -32.38 -16.08
C HIS A 64 1.88 -31.40 -15.42
N MET A 65 1.93 -30.10 -15.77
CA MET A 65 1.06 -29.08 -15.19
C MET A 65 -0.14 -28.78 -16.07
N THR A 66 -1.30 -28.61 -15.43
CA THR A 66 -2.53 -28.11 -16.06
C THR A 66 -2.64 -26.59 -15.99
N ALA A 67 -2.11 -25.99 -14.92
CA ALA A 67 -2.00 -24.56 -14.76
C ALA A 67 -0.83 -23.98 -15.58
N ARG A 68 -0.89 -22.69 -15.93
CA ARG A 68 0.21 -21.98 -16.59
C ARG A 68 1.46 -22.04 -15.68
N PRO A 69 2.55 -22.72 -16.09
CA PRO A 69 3.75 -22.82 -15.26
C PRO A 69 4.41 -21.45 -15.11
N ALA A 70 5.08 -21.26 -13.98
CA ALA A 70 5.84 -20.06 -13.66
C ALA A 70 7.06 -20.38 -12.81
N ASP A 71 8.03 -19.46 -12.80
CA ASP A 71 9.13 -19.49 -11.86
C ASP A 71 8.82 -18.48 -10.76
N LEU A 72 8.62 -18.96 -9.53
CA LEU A 72 8.23 -18.13 -8.40
C LEU A 72 9.25 -18.28 -7.27
N ALA A 73 9.52 -17.18 -6.59
CA ALA A 73 10.32 -17.17 -5.38
C ALA A 73 9.79 -16.12 -4.40
N ALA A 74 9.74 -16.47 -3.12
CA ALA A 74 9.36 -15.56 -2.04
C ALA A 74 10.21 -15.83 -0.81
N ALA A 75 10.43 -14.77 -0.03
CA ALA A 75 11.05 -14.84 1.29
C ALA A 75 10.27 -13.95 2.26
N LEU A 76 10.03 -14.47 3.47
CA LEU A 76 9.43 -13.76 4.58
C LEU A 76 10.44 -13.71 5.73
N VAL A 77 10.55 -12.54 6.35
CA VAL A 77 11.32 -12.35 7.59
C VAL A 77 10.33 -12.38 8.75
N LEU A 78 10.56 -13.28 9.70
CA LEU A 78 9.74 -13.45 10.89
C LEU A 78 10.53 -13.08 12.13
N LYS A 79 9.86 -12.38 13.04
CA LYS A 79 10.31 -12.11 14.40
C LYS A 79 9.13 -12.30 15.35
N ARG A 80 9.40 -12.47 16.63
CA ARG A 80 8.36 -12.29 17.65
C ARG A 80 7.86 -10.85 17.59
N ARG A 81 6.55 -10.64 17.74
CA ARG A 81 5.91 -9.32 17.63
C ARG A 81 6.60 -8.27 18.51
N LYS A 82 6.85 -8.60 19.78
CA LYS A 82 7.53 -7.72 20.73
C LYS A 82 8.92 -7.28 20.24
N ASP A 83 9.67 -8.19 19.60
CA ASP A 83 11.03 -7.92 19.13
C ASP A 83 11.04 -7.07 17.86
N ALA A 84 10.02 -7.22 17.00
CA ALA A 84 9.81 -6.34 15.86
C ALA A 84 9.40 -4.93 16.31
N GLU A 85 8.46 -4.81 17.25
CA GLU A 85 8.02 -3.53 17.82
C GLU A 85 9.17 -2.80 18.52
N THR A 86 9.98 -3.52 19.32
CA THR A 86 11.14 -2.94 20.02
C THR A 86 12.20 -2.42 19.04
N ALA A 87 12.39 -3.12 17.91
CA ALA A 87 13.34 -2.71 16.87
C ALA A 87 12.79 -1.62 15.94
N GLY A 88 11.49 -1.30 16.01
CA GLY A 88 10.84 -0.38 15.07
C GLY A 88 10.68 -0.96 13.67
N ASP A 89 10.67 -2.29 13.53
CA ASP A 89 10.56 -2.96 12.23
C ASP A 89 9.15 -2.77 11.63
N PRO A 90 9.03 -2.64 10.29
CA PRO A 90 7.73 -2.65 9.63
C PRO A 90 7.08 -4.05 9.73
N ILE A 91 5.95 -4.13 10.42
CA ILE A 91 5.14 -5.36 10.54
C ILE A 91 4.09 -5.38 9.42
N LEU A 92 4.10 -6.42 8.57
CA LEU A 92 3.09 -6.60 7.51
C LEU A 92 1.86 -7.40 7.97
N GLY A 93 2.02 -8.27 8.96
CA GLY A 93 0.96 -9.11 9.51
C GLY A 93 1.48 -10.05 10.58
N THR A 94 0.57 -10.84 11.15
CA THR A 94 0.86 -11.86 12.16
C THR A 94 0.39 -13.20 11.65
N VAL A 95 1.25 -14.23 11.77
CA VAL A 95 0.84 -15.62 11.58
C VAL A 95 0.04 -16.04 12.80
N THR A 96 -1.27 -16.27 12.60
CA THR A 96 -2.20 -16.55 13.69
C THR A 96 -2.29 -18.04 13.96
N ASP A 97 -2.41 -18.83 12.90
CA ASP A 97 -2.57 -20.28 13.00
C ASP A 97 -1.99 -20.99 11.76
N ILE A 98 -1.52 -22.21 11.96
CA ILE A 98 -1.10 -23.12 10.89
C ILE A 98 -1.74 -24.47 11.19
N ASP A 99 -2.64 -24.90 10.29
CA ASP A 99 -3.38 -26.16 10.43
C ASP A 99 -2.87 -27.18 9.40
N TRP A 100 -2.67 -28.42 9.84
CA TRP A 100 -2.17 -29.56 9.06
C TRP A 100 -3.28 -30.56 8.70
N THR A 101 -4.49 -30.06 8.48
CA THR A 101 -5.60 -30.84 7.93
C THR A 101 -5.64 -30.73 6.41
N ALA A 102 -6.15 -31.79 5.74
CA ALA A 102 -6.31 -31.77 4.29
C ALA A 102 -7.22 -30.60 3.89
N ALA A 103 -6.65 -29.65 3.16
CA ALA A 103 -7.41 -28.49 2.72
C ALA A 103 -8.23 -28.86 1.47
N SER A 104 -9.49 -28.45 1.44
CA SER A 104 -10.28 -28.47 0.21
C SER A 104 -9.61 -27.56 -0.82
N SER A 105 -9.13 -28.10 -1.95
CA SER A 105 -8.55 -27.27 -3.01
C SER A 105 -9.55 -26.20 -3.47
N PRO A 106 -9.12 -24.94 -3.63
CA PRO A 106 -9.96 -23.94 -4.26
C PRO A 106 -10.25 -24.34 -5.72
N PRO A 107 -11.48 -24.16 -6.22
CA PRO A 107 -11.93 -24.70 -7.50
C PRO A 107 -11.42 -23.93 -8.74
N THR A 108 -10.72 -22.81 -8.58
CA THR A 108 -10.32 -21.91 -9.68
C THR A 108 -9.00 -21.20 -9.35
N PRO A 109 -8.12 -20.90 -10.34
CA PRO A 109 -6.93 -20.10 -10.11
C PRO A 109 -7.27 -18.75 -9.49
N GLY A 110 -6.71 -18.47 -8.31
CA GLY A 110 -6.89 -17.18 -7.63
C GLY A 110 -6.13 -16.05 -8.33
N LEU A 111 -6.28 -14.81 -7.83
CA LEU A 111 -5.68 -13.60 -8.41
C LEU A 111 -4.19 -13.74 -8.71
N ILE A 112 -3.45 -14.29 -7.74
CA ILE A 112 -1.99 -14.41 -7.82
C ILE A 112 -1.61 -15.40 -8.92
N GLN A 113 -2.28 -16.55 -8.98
CA GLN A 113 -2.00 -17.58 -9.99
C GLN A 113 -2.37 -17.11 -11.40
N ALA A 114 -3.46 -16.36 -11.56
CA ALA A 114 -3.81 -15.76 -12.84
C ALA A 114 -2.73 -14.78 -13.32
N ALA A 115 -2.23 -13.92 -12.42
CA ALA A 115 -1.23 -12.90 -12.74
C ALA A 115 0.15 -13.51 -13.04
N TYR A 116 0.63 -14.40 -12.17
CA TYR A 116 2.03 -14.85 -12.20
C TYR A 116 2.20 -16.26 -12.79
N GLY A 117 1.14 -17.06 -12.85
CA GLY A 117 1.21 -18.51 -13.12
C GLY A 117 1.35 -19.30 -11.82
N SER A 118 1.71 -20.57 -11.94
CA SER A 118 1.79 -21.50 -10.81
C SER A 118 3.15 -22.16 -10.74
N ALA A 119 3.67 -22.26 -9.52
CA ALA A 119 4.85 -23.03 -9.17
C ALA A 119 4.52 -23.76 -7.85
N PRO A 120 4.01 -25.02 -7.90
CA PRO A 120 3.32 -25.65 -6.78
C PRO A 120 4.07 -25.64 -5.45
N VAL A 121 5.39 -25.78 -5.46
CA VAL A 121 6.21 -25.81 -4.24
C VAL A 121 6.33 -24.42 -3.60
N ALA A 122 6.27 -23.35 -4.40
CA ALA A 122 6.38 -21.96 -3.93
C ALA A 122 5.03 -21.23 -3.82
N ASP A 123 3.95 -21.75 -4.42
CA ASP A 123 2.65 -21.08 -4.57
C ASP A 123 2.08 -20.59 -3.22
N ALA A 124 2.10 -21.42 -2.18
CA ALA A 124 1.55 -21.05 -0.87
C ALA A 124 2.32 -19.88 -0.23
N LEU A 125 3.66 -19.92 -0.22
CA LEU A 125 4.48 -18.87 0.38
C LEU A 125 4.52 -17.60 -0.48
N PHE A 126 4.54 -17.74 -1.80
CA PHE A 126 4.46 -16.61 -2.73
C PHE A 126 3.11 -15.91 -2.65
N GLY A 127 2.01 -16.68 -2.64
CA GLY A 127 0.67 -16.18 -2.43
C GLY A 127 0.54 -15.45 -1.09
N LEU A 128 1.17 -15.99 -0.03
CA LEU A 128 1.23 -15.35 1.29
C LEU A 128 1.90 -13.98 1.23
N ALA A 129 3.10 -13.91 0.64
CA ALA A 129 3.86 -12.68 0.50
C ALA A 129 3.11 -11.64 -0.35
N ALA A 130 2.52 -12.06 -1.47
CA ALA A 130 1.76 -11.19 -2.36
C ALA A 130 0.49 -10.64 -1.68
N ARG A 131 -0.25 -11.47 -0.94
CA ARG A 131 -1.44 -11.04 -0.20
C ARG A 131 -1.11 -10.11 0.96
N LEU A 132 0.00 -10.34 1.67
CA LEU A 132 0.52 -9.41 2.68
C LEU A 132 0.87 -8.05 2.06
N ALA A 133 1.54 -8.05 0.90
CA ALA A 133 1.88 -6.82 0.19
C ALA A 133 0.64 -6.06 -0.32
N LEU A 134 -0.42 -6.76 -0.73
CA LEU A 134 -1.71 -6.15 -1.05
C LEU A 134 -2.38 -5.57 0.20
N ALA A 135 -2.45 -6.34 1.28
CA ALA A 135 -3.12 -5.94 2.52
C ALA A 135 -2.47 -4.70 3.15
N ALA A 136 -1.13 -4.62 3.14
CA ALA A 136 -0.39 -3.45 3.61
C ALA A 136 -0.74 -2.14 2.87
N ARG A 137 -1.33 -2.26 1.67
CA ARG A 137 -1.77 -1.14 0.82
C ARG A 137 -3.29 -0.91 0.87
N GLY A 138 -4.00 -1.59 1.77
CA GLY A 138 -5.46 -1.53 1.83
C GLY A 138 -6.13 -2.17 0.61
N LEU A 139 -5.48 -3.19 0.02
CA LEU A 139 -6.02 -3.94 -1.11
C LEU A 139 -6.29 -5.39 -0.71
N ALA A 140 -7.34 -5.97 -1.27
CA ALA A 140 -7.66 -7.39 -1.16
C ALA A 140 -8.10 -7.94 -2.53
N PRO A 141 -7.93 -9.24 -2.81
CA PRO A 141 -8.57 -9.85 -3.98
C PRO A 141 -10.08 -9.55 -3.97
N ALA A 142 -10.60 -9.14 -5.13
CA ALA A 142 -12.04 -9.00 -5.31
C ALA A 142 -12.72 -10.38 -5.20
N ALA A 143 -14.04 -10.41 -5.00
CA ALA A 143 -14.79 -11.66 -4.88
C ALA A 143 -14.62 -12.63 -6.08
N THR A 144 -14.33 -12.08 -7.27
CA THR A 144 -14.07 -12.88 -8.48
C THR A 144 -12.62 -13.37 -8.57
N GLU A 145 -11.73 -12.98 -7.66
CA GLU A 145 -10.30 -13.32 -7.66
C GLU A 145 -9.57 -12.91 -8.95
N THR A 146 -10.09 -11.95 -9.72
CA THR A 146 -9.48 -11.50 -11.00
C THR A 146 -8.69 -10.22 -10.88
N ILE A 147 -8.89 -9.46 -9.80
CA ILE A 147 -8.19 -8.19 -9.55
C ILE A 147 -8.12 -7.90 -8.04
N ALA A 148 -7.10 -7.16 -7.61
CA ALA A 148 -7.08 -6.56 -6.27
C ALA A 148 -7.96 -5.29 -6.21
N ALA A 149 -8.94 -5.25 -5.32
CA ALA A 149 -9.81 -4.12 -5.05
C ALA A 149 -9.40 -3.38 -3.77
N PRO A 150 -9.70 -2.08 -3.64
CA PRO A 150 -9.61 -1.38 -2.37
C PRO A 150 -10.46 -2.07 -1.30
N CYS A 151 -9.91 -2.19 -0.10
CA CYS A 151 -10.59 -2.65 1.09
C CYS A 151 -10.68 -1.46 2.04
N LEU A 152 -11.90 -1.07 2.42
CA LEU A 152 -12.11 0.05 3.34
C LEU A 152 -11.82 -0.31 4.81
N ALA A 153 -11.73 -1.60 5.12
CA ALA A 153 -11.42 -2.05 6.48
C ALA A 153 -9.93 -1.88 6.78
N ASP A 154 -9.65 -1.39 7.99
CA ASP A 154 -8.29 -1.27 8.53
C ASP A 154 -8.23 -1.90 9.94
N PRO A 155 -7.44 -2.96 10.15
CA PRO A 155 -6.67 -3.69 9.14
C PRO A 155 -7.57 -4.44 8.14
N VAL A 156 -7.01 -4.80 6.99
CA VAL A 156 -7.67 -5.68 6.02
C VAL A 156 -8.04 -7.01 6.71
N PRO A 157 -9.21 -7.62 6.41
CA PRO A 157 -9.63 -8.87 7.05
C PRO A 157 -8.59 -9.98 6.96
N SER A 158 -8.58 -10.83 8.00
CA SER A 158 -7.70 -12.01 8.04
C SER A 158 -7.96 -12.92 6.85
N PHE A 159 -6.91 -13.58 6.39
CA PHE A 159 -6.98 -14.48 5.25
C PHE A 159 -6.12 -15.72 5.45
N SER A 160 -6.46 -16.77 4.71
CA SER A 160 -5.70 -18.01 4.71
C SER A 160 -5.09 -18.29 3.34
N VAL A 161 -3.91 -18.91 3.35
CA VAL A 161 -3.30 -19.55 2.18
C VAL A 161 -3.23 -21.05 2.46
N SER A 162 -3.39 -21.87 1.43
CA SER A 162 -3.47 -23.32 1.59
C SER A 162 -2.59 -24.02 0.57
N ALA A 163 -1.99 -25.13 1.03
CA ALA A 163 -1.44 -26.21 0.24
C ALA A 163 -2.32 -27.47 0.45
N SER A 164 -1.99 -28.58 -0.20
CA SER A 164 -2.75 -29.84 -0.11
C SER A 164 -3.02 -30.33 1.33
N THR A 165 -2.03 -30.19 2.21
CA THR A 165 -2.03 -30.78 3.56
C THR A 165 -1.85 -29.76 4.68
N ALA A 166 -1.80 -28.47 4.33
CA ALA A 166 -1.59 -27.40 5.30
C ALA A 166 -2.29 -26.11 4.89
N SER A 167 -2.69 -25.31 5.86
CA SER A 167 -3.12 -23.94 5.66
C SER A 167 -2.55 -23.01 6.72
N ALA A 168 -2.28 -21.76 6.36
CA ALA A 168 -1.81 -20.74 7.29
C ALA A 168 -2.76 -19.55 7.27
N THR A 169 -3.21 -19.14 8.44
CA THR A 169 -4.08 -17.97 8.63
C THR A 169 -3.28 -16.78 9.12
N ILE A 170 -3.42 -15.67 8.42
CA ILE A 170 -2.73 -14.41 8.71
C ILE A 170 -3.72 -13.33 9.09
N THR A 171 -3.37 -12.58 10.13
CA THR A 171 -4.01 -11.31 10.45
C THR A 171 -3.11 -10.17 9.98
N PRO A 172 -3.50 -9.40 8.95
CA PRO A 172 -2.72 -8.26 8.46
C PRO A 172 -2.48 -7.20 9.53
N ALA A 173 -1.38 -6.47 9.40
CA ALA A 173 -1.14 -5.25 10.18
C ALA A 173 -1.99 -4.09 9.63
N PRO A 174 -2.10 -2.97 10.38
CA PRO A 174 -2.77 -1.77 9.87
C PRO A 174 -2.21 -1.31 8.52
N VAL A 175 -3.10 -0.79 7.69
CA VAL A 175 -2.78 -0.29 6.35
C VAL A 175 -1.78 0.87 6.45
N ARG A 176 -0.85 0.95 5.49
CA ARG A 176 0.15 2.00 5.41
C ARG A 176 -0.04 2.83 4.15
N PRO A 177 0.25 4.15 4.18
CA PRO A 177 0.29 4.95 2.96
C PRO A 177 1.23 4.31 1.93
N SER A 178 0.68 3.94 0.79
CA SER A 178 1.42 3.35 -0.32
C SER A 178 1.06 4.07 -1.61
N PRO A 179 1.74 5.19 -1.93
CA PRO A 179 1.58 5.87 -3.21
C PRO A 179 2.01 4.98 -4.38
N ASP A 180 1.96 5.53 -5.59
CA ASP A 180 2.39 4.83 -6.80
C ASP A 180 3.84 4.34 -6.68
N MET A 181 4.04 3.02 -6.65
CA MET A 181 5.38 2.41 -6.52
C MET A 181 6.27 2.64 -7.74
N LEU A 182 5.68 2.99 -8.89
CA LEU A 182 6.42 3.23 -10.13
C LEU A 182 6.86 4.68 -10.27
N ARG A 183 6.43 5.56 -9.35
CA ARG A 183 6.77 6.98 -9.39
C ARG A 183 7.41 7.39 -8.08
N PRO A 184 8.52 8.13 -8.11
CA PRO A 184 9.08 8.69 -6.89
C PRO A 184 8.05 9.59 -6.21
N THR A 185 7.89 9.44 -4.90
CA THR A 185 7.02 10.31 -4.12
C THR A 185 7.72 11.67 -3.99
N PRO A 186 7.09 12.77 -4.42
CA PRO A 186 7.73 14.08 -4.32
C PRO A 186 7.85 14.50 -2.85
N HIS A 187 8.88 15.27 -2.57
CA HIS A 187 9.10 15.89 -1.28
C HIS A 187 8.41 17.26 -1.24
N LEU A 188 7.53 17.44 -0.25
CA LEU A 188 6.80 18.69 0.00
C LEU A 188 7.31 19.34 1.28
N PHE A 189 7.65 20.62 1.21
CA PHE A 189 7.75 21.50 2.38
C PHE A 189 6.70 22.60 2.24
N TRP A 190 6.04 22.98 3.33
CA TRP A 190 5.12 24.10 3.32
C TRP A 190 5.19 24.87 4.63
N ALA A 191 5.04 26.19 4.56
CA ALA A 191 5.03 27.03 5.75
C ALA A 191 4.19 28.29 5.51
N ALA A 192 3.63 28.82 6.59
CA ALA A 192 2.97 30.13 6.59
C ALA A 192 3.42 30.97 7.79
N ALA A 193 3.48 32.28 7.59
CA ALA A 193 3.87 33.25 8.62
C ALA A 193 3.25 34.64 8.38
N ALA A 194 3.28 35.47 9.42
CA ALA A 194 2.78 36.83 9.39
C ALA A 194 3.66 37.80 8.55
N SER A 195 4.93 37.48 8.33
CA SER A 195 5.88 38.31 7.56
C SER A 195 6.90 37.46 6.81
N ARG A 196 7.48 38.03 5.73
CA ARG A 196 8.57 37.39 4.96
C ARG A 196 9.77 37.02 5.82
N ALA A 197 10.19 37.90 6.73
CA ALA A 197 11.30 37.63 7.65
C ALA A 197 11.04 36.42 8.57
N THR A 198 9.80 36.28 9.06
CA THR A 198 9.42 35.11 9.88
C THR A 198 9.34 33.84 9.04
N LEU A 199 8.86 33.95 7.80
CA LEU A 199 8.80 32.82 6.86
C LEU A 199 10.20 32.33 6.48
N ALA A 200 11.15 33.25 6.22
CA ALA A 200 12.55 32.93 5.93
C ALA A 200 13.19 32.13 7.08
N LYS A 201 12.96 32.55 8.33
CA LYS A 201 13.44 31.83 9.52
C LYS A 201 12.86 30.41 9.61
N LYS A 202 11.60 30.21 9.24
CA LYS A 202 10.98 28.87 9.21
C LYS A 202 11.58 27.95 8.16
N LEU A 203 11.83 28.48 6.95
CA LEU A 203 12.49 27.75 5.87
C LEU A 203 13.90 27.32 6.29
N ALA A 204 14.71 28.24 6.81
CA ALA A 204 16.06 27.94 7.28
C ALA A 204 16.09 26.93 8.44
N ALA A 205 15.05 26.94 9.29
CA ALA A 205 14.90 25.98 10.38
C ALA A 205 14.26 24.64 9.95
N GLY A 206 13.82 24.50 8.69
CA GLY A 206 13.10 23.32 8.22
C GLY A 206 11.80 23.04 8.97
N LYS A 207 11.12 24.07 9.51
CA LYS A 207 9.89 23.91 10.30
C LYS A 207 8.64 24.13 9.44
N PRO A 208 7.92 23.07 9.04
CA PRO A 208 6.71 23.24 8.26
C PRO A 208 5.57 23.84 9.10
N GLY A 209 4.52 24.28 8.43
CA GLY A 209 3.29 24.70 9.08
C GLY A 209 3.16 26.18 9.43
N GLY A 210 2.11 26.48 10.18
CA GLY A 210 1.77 27.80 10.70
C GLY A 210 0.65 28.50 9.95
N THR A 211 0.45 29.78 10.29
CA THR A 211 -0.62 30.63 9.77
C THR A 211 -0.08 32.02 9.44
N GLY A 212 -0.77 32.74 8.56
CA GLY A 212 -0.45 34.12 8.21
C GLY A 212 -0.52 34.40 6.71
N LYS A 213 -0.29 35.66 6.35
CA LYS A 213 -0.49 36.18 5.00
C LYS A 213 0.61 35.76 4.02
N HIS A 214 1.79 35.39 4.50
CA HIS A 214 2.88 34.90 3.65
C HIS A 214 2.94 33.39 3.73
N ARG A 215 2.79 32.73 2.59
CA ARG A 215 2.63 31.29 2.46
C ARG A 215 3.60 30.79 1.39
N ILE A 216 4.23 29.65 1.63
CA ILE A 216 5.09 29.00 0.65
C ILE A 216 4.87 27.50 0.68
N ALA A 217 4.88 26.88 -0.50
CA ALA A 217 5.03 25.46 -0.70
C ALA A 217 6.21 25.21 -1.65
N LEU A 218 7.04 24.23 -1.32
CA LEU A 218 8.19 23.79 -2.09
C LEU A 218 7.97 22.33 -2.47
N LEU A 219 8.11 22.03 -3.76
CA LEU A 219 7.97 20.69 -4.30
C LEU A 219 9.28 20.27 -4.96
N ALA A 220 9.82 19.12 -4.56
CA ALA A 220 11.09 18.62 -5.06
C ALA A 220 11.04 17.10 -5.33
N PRO A 221 11.83 16.58 -6.27
CA PRO A 221 11.92 15.14 -6.53
C PRO A 221 12.66 14.37 -5.43
N ASP A 222 13.52 15.04 -4.66
CA ASP A 222 14.37 14.45 -3.63
C ASP A 222 14.67 15.46 -2.50
N ALA A 223 15.25 14.95 -1.41
CA ALA A 223 15.57 15.75 -0.23
C ALA A 223 16.67 16.81 -0.47
N ASP A 224 17.61 16.56 -1.38
CA ASP A 224 18.72 17.48 -1.67
C ASP A 224 18.21 18.71 -2.43
N LYS A 225 17.39 18.47 -3.44
CA LYS A 225 16.72 19.53 -4.19
C LYS A 225 15.75 20.31 -3.31
N LEU A 226 15.04 19.67 -2.39
CA LEU A 226 14.18 20.37 -1.42
C LEU A 226 14.98 21.34 -0.54
N ARG A 227 16.15 20.91 -0.06
CA ARG A 227 17.06 21.77 0.73
C ARG A 227 17.54 22.96 -0.10
N ALA A 228 17.99 22.74 -1.32
CA ALA A 228 18.41 23.81 -2.22
C ALA A 228 17.30 24.83 -2.51
N LEU A 229 16.05 24.37 -2.74
CA LEU A 229 14.89 25.25 -2.89
C LEU A 229 14.59 26.03 -1.61
N SER A 230 14.72 25.39 -0.44
CA SER A 230 14.50 26.03 0.86
C SER A 230 15.50 27.15 1.13
N ASP A 231 16.78 26.92 0.85
CA ASP A 231 17.84 27.90 1.03
C ASP A 231 17.67 29.09 0.07
N THR A 232 17.36 28.80 -1.20
CA THR A 232 17.09 29.83 -2.22
C THR A 232 15.89 30.70 -1.82
N ALA A 233 14.79 30.07 -1.41
CA ALA A 233 13.59 30.79 -0.99
C ALA A 233 13.83 31.60 0.30
N ALA A 234 14.57 31.06 1.27
CA ALA A 234 14.91 31.75 2.51
C ALA A 234 15.79 32.99 2.25
N ALA A 235 16.76 32.90 1.34
CA ALA A 235 17.61 34.01 0.95
C ALA A 235 16.80 35.14 0.30
N ALA A 236 15.93 34.81 -0.67
CA ALA A 236 15.06 35.79 -1.32
C ALA A 236 14.13 36.50 -0.32
N LEU A 237 13.49 35.74 0.58
CA LEU A 237 12.61 36.31 1.62
C LEU A 237 13.36 37.17 2.64
N THR A 238 14.61 36.84 2.94
CA THR A 238 15.48 37.65 3.81
C THR A 238 15.86 38.97 3.14
N ALA A 239 16.07 38.95 1.83
CA ALA A 239 16.27 40.14 0.99
C ALA A 239 14.96 40.87 0.66
N ASP A 240 13.86 40.56 1.36
CA ASP A 240 12.52 41.12 1.14
C ASP A 240 12.03 41.04 -0.32
N THR A 241 12.40 39.95 -1.00
CA THR A 241 12.00 39.65 -2.37
C THR A 241 11.08 38.43 -2.38
N ALA A 242 10.11 38.40 -3.31
CA ALA A 242 9.27 37.22 -3.49
C ALA A 242 10.12 36.09 -4.11
N PRO A 243 10.15 34.89 -3.50
CA PRO A 243 10.87 33.77 -4.08
C PRO A 243 10.12 33.23 -5.30
N GLU A 244 10.86 32.94 -6.35
CA GLU A 244 10.34 32.43 -7.63
C GLU A 244 11.24 31.30 -8.14
N GLY A 245 10.68 30.40 -8.95
CA GLY A 245 11.41 29.30 -9.56
C GLY A 245 10.56 28.04 -9.68
N ASP A 246 11.05 27.10 -10.48
CA ASP A 246 10.40 25.80 -10.61
C ASP A 246 10.40 25.06 -9.25
N GLY A 247 9.23 24.54 -8.88
CA GLY A 247 8.99 23.93 -7.57
C GLY A 247 8.80 24.92 -6.41
N ILE A 248 8.77 26.23 -6.64
CA ILE A 248 8.51 27.26 -5.61
C ILE A 248 7.14 27.89 -5.83
N PHE A 249 6.23 27.71 -4.87
CA PHE A 249 4.89 28.28 -4.90
C PHE A 249 4.73 29.23 -3.71
N TYR A 250 4.86 30.53 -3.95
CA TYR A 250 4.77 31.56 -2.92
C TYR A 250 3.54 32.45 -3.12
N GLY A 251 2.85 32.76 -2.02
CA GLY A 251 1.70 33.65 -2.00
C GLY A 251 1.75 34.62 -0.83
N ALA A 252 1.27 35.85 -1.06
CA ALA A 252 1.22 36.90 -0.06
C ALA A 252 -0.17 37.55 -0.04
N GLY A 253 -0.65 37.90 1.16
CA GLY A 253 -1.96 38.52 1.33
C GLY A 253 -3.11 37.52 1.29
N ASP A 254 -4.32 38.06 1.16
CA ASP A 254 -5.54 37.28 1.01
C ASP A 254 -5.63 36.78 -0.45
N PRO A 255 -6.13 35.55 -0.70
CA PRO A 255 -6.32 35.09 -2.07
C PRO A 255 -7.30 36.01 -2.80
N GLU A 256 -7.05 36.28 -4.09
CA GLU A 256 -7.88 37.20 -4.89
C GLU A 256 -9.29 36.67 -5.17
N GLY A 257 -9.58 35.40 -4.84
CA GLY A 257 -10.87 34.75 -5.05
C GLY A 257 -11.23 33.72 -3.99
N GLU A 258 -12.41 33.13 -4.19
CA GLU A 258 -12.97 32.10 -3.32
C GLU A 258 -12.62 30.69 -3.81
N LEU A 259 -12.62 29.72 -2.89
CA LEU A 259 -12.42 28.31 -3.22
C LEU A 259 -13.78 27.66 -3.46
N ALA A 260 -13.95 26.98 -4.59
CA ALA A 260 -15.11 26.13 -4.84
C ALA A 260 -14.68 24.68 -5.12
N PHE A 261 -15.44 23.72 -4.61
CA PHE A 261 -15.31 22.33 -5.04
C PHE A 261 -16.30 22.06 -6.16
N ALA A 262 -15.81 21.49 -7.27
CA ALA A 262 -16.63 21.13 -8.40
C ALA A 262 -16.76 19.60 -8.48
N PHE A 263 -17.99 19.12 -8.50
CA PHE A 263 -18.34 17.72 -8.49
C PHE A 263 -18.94 17.32 -9.83
N THR A 264 -18.40 16.25 -10.40
CA THR A 264 -18.76 15.79 -11.74
C THR A 264 -19.87 14.74 -11.71
N GLY A 265 -20.57 14.62 -12.84
CA GLY A 265 -21.54 13.56 -13.12
C GLY A 265 -20.93 12.19 -13.42
N SER A 266 -21.80 11.19 -13.62
CA SER A 266 -21.43 9.80 -13.93
C SER A 266 -20.58 9.65 -15.20
N ALA A 267 -20.70 10.58 -16.16
CA ALA A 267 -19.91 10.60 -17.39
C ALA A 267 -18.40 10.82 -17.16
N ALA A 268 -17.99 11.29 -15.98
CA ALA A 268 -16.59 11.38 -15.59
C ALA A 268 -16.00 10.06 -15.06
N SER A 269 -16.81 9.00 -14.99
CA SER A 269 -16.34 7.68 -14.59
C SER A 269 -15.30 7.13 -15.55
N TYR A 270 -14.34 6.38 -15.01
CA TYR A 270 -13.40 5.59 -15.80
C TYR A 270 -13.07 4.30 -15.06
N PRO A 271 -12.67 3.24 -15.79
CA PRO A 271 -12.33 1.96 -15.18
C PRO A 271 -11.29 2.10 -14.09
N ARG A 272 -11.51 1.41 -12.97
CA ARG A 272 -10.55 1.27 -11.87
C ARG A 272 -10.15 2.59 -11.18
N MET A 273 -10.99 3.62 -11.27
CA MET A 273 -10.76 4.91 -10.62
C MET A 273 -10.65 4.80 -9.09
N GLY A 274 -9.98 5.77 -8.46
CA GLY A 274 -9.88 5.85 -7.00
C GLY A 274 -8.97 4.81 -6.31
N ARG A 275 -8.53 3.74 -7.00
CA ARG A 275 -7.65 2.72 -6.38
C ARG A 275 -6.35 3.30 -5.84
N GLY A 276 -5.69 4.14 -6.64
CA GLY A 276 -4.45 4.81 -6.23
C GLY A 276 -4.67 5.79 -5.10
N LEU A 277 -5.81 6.50 -5.10
CA LEU A 277 -6.19 7.44 -4.04
C LEU A 277 -6.32 6.72 -2.69
N LEU A 278 -7.13 5.64 -2.64
CA LEU A 278 -7.38 4.92 -1.38
C LEU A 278 -6.13 4.18 -0.86
N ALA A 279 -5.25 3.71 -1.77
CA ALA A 279 -3.97 3.13 -1.37
C ALA A 279 -2.97 4.18 -0.84
N ALA A 280 -3.01 5.41 -1.39
CA ALA A 280 -2.14 6.49 -0.96
C ALA A 280 -2.59 7.15 0.35
N PHE A 281 -3.91 7.20 0.60
CA PHE A 281 -4.50 7.84 1.78
C PHE A 281 -5.41 6.87 2.55
N PRO A 282 -4.84 6.01 3.42
CA PRO A 282 -5.63 5.05 4.20
C PRO A 282 -6.67 5.72 5.10
N GLU A 283 -6.42 6.94 5.57
CA GLU A 283 -7.37 7.74 6.35
C GLU A 283 -8.68 7.98 5.58
N VAL A 284 -8.60 8.22 4.27
CA VAL A 284 -9.77 8.41 3.40
C VAL A 284 -10.58 7.11 3.32
N ALA A 285 -9.90 5.97 3.15
CA ALA A 285 -10.56 4.66 3.14
C ALA A 285 -11.25 4.36 4.49
N SER A 286 -10.58 4.68 5.59
CA SER A 286 -11.12 4.54 6.96
C SER A 286 -12.37 5.40 7.17
N SER A 287 -12.34 6.68 6.78
CA SER A 287 -13.53 7.55 6.86
C SER A 287 -14.68 7.07 5.98
N LEU A 288 -14.40 6.59 4.76
CA LEU A 288 -15.42 6.00 3.89
C LEU A 288 -16.03 4.72 4.50
N SER A 289 -15.25 3.95 5.26
CA SER A 289 -15.72 2.69 5.87
C SER A 289 -16.90 2.90 6.83
N ALA A 290 -17.02 4.10 7.42
CA ALA A 290 -18.12 4.49 8.28
C ALA A 290 -19.45 4.71 7.53
N ILE A 291 -19.42 4.73 6.20
CA ILE A 291 -20.60 4.90 5.33
C ILE A 291 -20.99 3.51 4.78
N PRO A 292 -22.12 2.90 5.22
CA PRO A 292 -22.50 1.56 4.78
C PRO A 292 -22.62 1.41 3.25
N ALA A 293 -23.15 2.43 2.58
CA ALA A 293 -23.26 2.45 1.13
C ALA A 293 -21.89 2.42 0.43
N ALA A 294 -20.86 3.05 1.02
CA ALA A 294 -19.51 3.05 0.46
C ALA A 294 -18.91 1.65 0.43
N GLN A 295 -19.14 0.85 1.48
CA GLN A 295 -18.67 -0.54 1.52
C GLN A 295 -19.26 -1.36 0.36
N ALA A 296 -20.57 -1.23 0.10
CA ALA A 296 -21.23 -1.92 -1.00
C ALA A 296 -20.77 -1.45 -2.40
N MET A 297 -20.39 -0.18 -2.54
CA MET A 297 -19.95 0.41 -3.81
C MET A 297 -18.45 0.21 -4.09
N THR A 298 -17.63 -0.05 -3.07
CA THR A 298 -16.16 -0.16 -3.21
C THR A 298 -15.71 -1.20 -4.25
N PRO A 299 -16.34 -2.39 -4.38
CA PRO A 299 -15.98 -3.35 -5.42
C PRO A 299 -16.07 -2.80 -6.86
N LEU A 300 -16.89 -1.77 -7.10
CA LEU A 300 -16.99 -1.11 -8.42
C LEU A 300 -15.67 -0.46 -8.83
N LEU A 301 -14.86 0.00 -7.89
CA LEU A 301 -13.56 0.63 -8.13
C LEU A 301 -12.51 -0.35 -8.68
N ALA A 302 -12.82 -1.65 -8.79
CA ALA A 302 -11.93 -2.64 -9.38
C ALA A 302 -12.40 -3.12 -10.77
N LYS A 303 -13.61 -2.76 -11.20
CA LYS A 303 -14.16 -3.21 -12.48
C LYS A 303 -13.45 -2.55 -13.67
N SER A 304 -13.29 -3.33 -14.74
CA SER A 304 -12.77 -2.85 -16.04
C SER A 304 -13.82 -2.13 -16.89
N SER A 305 -15.10 -2.27 -16.54
CA SER A 305 -16.24 -1.64 -17.19
C SER A 305 -17.38 -1.50 -16.17
N LEU A 306 -18.22 -0.48 -16.33
CA LEU A 306 -19.32 -0.16 -15.43
C LEU A 306 -20.60 0.06 -16.26
N THR A 307 -21.72 -0.48 -15.82
CA THR A 307 -23.04 -0.07 -16.34
C THR A 307 -23.35 1.38 -15.95
N GLU A 308 -24.32 2.02 -16.58
CA GLU A 308 -24.68 3.42 -16.32
C GLU A 308 -25.01 3.67 -14.84
N PHE A 309 -25.70 2.72 -14.19
CA PHE A 309 -25.99 2.78 -12.76
C PHE A 309 -24.72 2.62 -11.91
N GLU A 310 -23.83 1.69 -12.29
CA GLU A 310 -22.58 1.50 -11.57
C GLU A 310 -21.63 2.69 -11.72
N GLN A 311 -21.64 3.37 -12.87
CA GLN A 311 -20.91 4.62 -13.08
C GLN A 311 -21.39 5.70 -12.10
N LEU A 312 -22.71 5.83 -11.92
CA LEU A 312 -23.29 6.75 -10.94
C LEU A 312 -22.79 6.43 -9.53
N CYS A 313 -22.93 5.18 -9.09
CA CYS A 313 -22.49 4.75 -7.75
C CYS A 313 -20.99 4.96 -7.54
N ALA A 314 -20.16 4.59 -8.53
CA ALA A 314 -18.72 4.68 -8.40
C ALA A 314 -18.25 6.15 -8.36
N VAL A 315 -18.84 7.04 -9.16
CA VAL A 315 -18.51 8.48 -9.14
C VAL A 315 -18.96 9.12 -7.84
N SER A 316 -20.14 8.78 -7.33
CA SER A 316 -20.59 9.26 -6.02
C SER A 316 -19.63 8.83 -4.91
N LEU A 317 -19.21 7.55 -4.89
CA LEU A 317 -18.21 7.07 -3.93
C LEU A 317 -16.88 7.83 -4.03
N LEU A 318 -16.35 7.97 -5.26
CA LEU A 318 -15.07 8.65 -5.46
C LEU A 318 -15.16 10.13 -5.10
N THR A 319 -16.29 10.77 -5.39
CA THR A 319 -16.53 12.16 -4.99
C THR A 319 -16.46 12.31 -3.47
N GLN A 320 -17.11 11.43 -2.71
CA GLN A 320 -16.99 11.44 -1.24
C GLN A 320 -15.54 11.24 -0.79
N ALA A 321 -14.79 10.35 -1.45
CA ALA A 321 -13.37 10.15 -1.16
C ALA A 321 -12.55 11.44 -1.38
N HIS A 322 -12.79 12.16 -2.48
CA HIS A 322 -12.15 13.44 -2.75
C HIS A 322 -12.56 14.52 -1.75
N THR A 323 -13.84 14.59 -1.36
CA THR A 323 -14.29 15.54 -0.34
C THR A 323 -13.60 15.29 1.00
N ILE A 324 -13.50 14.03 1.44
CA ILE A 324 -12.77 13.66 2.66
C ILE A 324 -11.29 14.03 2.54
N LEU A 325 -10.63 13.72 1.41
CA LEU A 325 -9.24 14.11 1.19
C LEU A 325 -9.07 15.63 1.30
N LEU A 326 -9.88 16.40 0.57
CA LEU A 326 -9.71 17.84 0.50
C LEU A 326 -10.04 18.52 1.84
N ARG A 327 -11.10 18.11 2.53
CA ARG A 327 -11.56 18.75 3.77
C ARG A 327 -10.85 18.23 5.01
N ASP A 328 -10.79 16.91 5.16
CA ASP A 328 -10.42 16.29 6.44
C ASP A 328 -8.92 16.02 6.51
N VAL A 329 -8.29 15.70 5.38
CA VAL A 329 -6.84 15.47 5.30
C VAL A 329 -6.09 16.77 4.97
N LEU A 330 -6.54 17.52 3.95
CA LEU A 330 -5.86 18.75 3.51
C LEU A 330 -6.39 20.03 4.17
N GLY A 331 -7.47 19.96 4.94
CA GLY A 331 -8.00 21.10 5.70
C GLY A 331 -8.60 22.21 4.85
N LEU A 332 -8.94 21.95 3.58
CA LEU A 332 -9.51 22.96 2.69
C LEU A 332 -10.97 23.25 3.04
N GLN A 333 -11.33 24.53 2.98
CA GLN A 333 -12.67 25.02 3.26
C GLN A 333 -13.20 25.75 2.02
N PRO A 334 -14.05 25.09 1.20
CA PRO A 334 -14.65 25.75 0.06
C PRO A 334 -15.73 26.76 0.53
N SER A 335 -15.82 27.90 -0.16
CA SER A 335 -16.92 28.85 -0.06
C SER A 335 -18.17 28.35 -0.80
N ALA A 336 -17.99 27.50 -1.81
CA ALA A 336 -19.08 26.95 -2.62
C ALA A 336 -18.83 25.50 -3.04
N ALA A 337 -19.91 24.75 -3.22
CA ALA A 337 -19.92 23.44 -3.84
C ALA A 337 -20.75 23.52 -5.13
N LEU A 338 -20.17 23.09 -6.24
CA LEU A 338 -20.77 23.20 -7.58
C LEU A 338 -20.94 21.79 -8.15
N GLY A 339 -22.12 21.51 -8.68
CA GLY A 339 -22.41 20.26 -9.39
C GLY A 339 -22.46 20.48 -10.90
N LEU A 340 -21.97 19.48 -11.66
CA LEU A 340 -22.16 19.41 -13.10
C LEU A 340 -22.80 18.06 -13.45
N SER A 341 -23.94 18.09 -14.15
CA SER A 341 -24.53 16.91 -14.80
C SER A 341 -24.78 15.73 -13.83
N LEU A 342 -25.58 15.97 -12.78
CA LEU A 342 -25.84 15.10 -11.61
C LEU A 342 -24.79 15.19 -10.50
N GLY A 343 -23.71 15.94 -10.70
CA GLY A 343 -22.76 16.26 -9.65
C GLY A 343 -23.39 17.06 -8.50
N GLU A 344 -24.54 17.70 -8.71
CA GLU A 344 -25.31 18.44 -7.70
C GLU A 344 -25.73 17.53 -6.54
N SER A 345 -26.02 16.26 -6.82
CA SER A 345 -26.36 15.26 -5.80
C SER A 345 -25.15 14.78 -4.98
N ASN A 346 -23.94 15.08 -5.46
CA ASN A 346 -22.68 14.72 -4.80
C ASN A 346 -22.06 15.90 -4.01
N ALA A 347 -22.58 17.12 -4.20
CA ALA A 347 -22.06 18.37 -3.68
C ALA A 347 -22.37 18.62 -2.20
#